data_AF-A0A9P4IYH8-F1
#
_entry.id   AF-A0A9P4IYH8-F1
#
_cell.length_a   1.000
_cell.length_b   1.000
_cell.length_c   1.000
_cell.angle_alpha   90.00
_cell.angle_beta   90.00
_cell.angle_gamma   90.00
#
_symmetry.space_group_name_H-M   'P 1'
#
loop_
_entity.id
_entity.type
_entity.pdbx_description
1 polymer ?
#
loop_
_entity_poly.entity_id
_entity_poly.type
_entity_poly.pdbx_seq_one_letter_code
_entity_poly.pdbx_strand_id
1 'polypeptide(L)'
;MLLFCPSCGNLLTIAAIPADHLPRHESHLAGQNRFQCRTCPYQMPIKGRYYERKNMKTKEVEDVLGGADSWKNVDKTQVNCSNTACENREAYFRQVQIRSADEPMTTFYKCTVCATEWREN
;
A
#
# COMPACT_ATOMS: atom_id res chain seq x y z
N MET A 1 -2.76 19.30 3.42
CA MET A 1 -1.82 20.41 3.53
C MET A 1 -1.01 20.19 4.78
N LEU A 2 0.26 19.83 4.61
CA LEU A 2 1.21 19.69 5.71
C LEU A 2 1.86 21.06 5.94
N LEU A 3 1.87 21.53 7.18
CA LEU A 3 2.49 22.80 7.57
C LEU A 3 3.84 22.52 8.22
N PHE A 4 4.86 23.26 7.77
CA PHE A 4 6.23 23.14 8.27
C PHE A 4 6.62 24.40 9.05
N CYS A 5 7.51 24.22 10.02
CA CYS A 5 8.05 25.31 10.80
C CYS A 5 9.03 26.15 9.95
N PRO A 6 8.88 27.49 9.91
CA PRO A 6 9.77 28.34 9.11
C PRO A 6 11.21 28.42 9.64
N SER A 7 11.45 28.09 10.91
CA SER A 7 12.79 28.17 11.51
C SER A 7 13.59 26.88 11.41
N CYS A 8 12.95 25.71 11.46
CA CYS A 8 13.66 24.42 11.51
C CYS A 8 13.17 23.40 10.46
N GLY A 9 12.21 23.76 9.60
CA GLY A 9 11.70 22.89 8.54
C GLY A 9 10.92 21.65 9.00
N ASN A 10 10.75 21.44 10.31
CA ASN A 10 10.06 20.27 10.84
C ASN A 10 8.54 20.41 10.77
N LEU A 11 7.85 19.27 10.72
CA LEU A 11 6.40 19.19 10.70
C LEU A 11 5.79 19.81 11.96
N LEU A 12 4.79 20.66 11.78
CA LEU A 12 4.01 21.20 12.90
C LEU A 12 2.98 20.17 13.37
N THR A 13 2.91 19.98 14.68
CA THR A 13 1.93 19.10 15.33
C THR A 13 0.83 19.92 16.01
N ILE A 14 -0.37 19.35 16.13
CA ILE A 14 -1.49 20.02 16.81
C ILE A 14 -1.43 19.70 18.31
N ALA A 15 -1.47 20.75 19.13
CA ALA A 15 -1.58 20.64 20.59
C ALA A 15 -2.61 21.66 21.11
N ALA A 16 -3.27 21.36 22.22
CA ALA A 16 -4.11 22.35 22.89
C ALA A 16 -3.24 23.39 23.62
N ILE A 17 -3.72 24.63 23.67
CA ILE A 17 -3.11 25.68 24.47
C ILE A 17 -3.47 25.43 25.95
N PRO A 18 -2.48 25.17 26.84
CA PRO A 18 -2.73 24.95 28.26
C PRO A 18 -3.14 26.25 28.93
N ALA A 19 -4.22 26.23 29.72
CA ALA A 19 -4.79 27.42 30.35
C ALA A 19 -3.83 28.09 31.35
N ASP A 20 -2.95 27.31 31.98
CA ASP A 20 -2.08 27.76 33.08
C ASP A 20 -0.98 28.72 32.64
N HIS A 21 -0.64 28.76 31.35
CA HIS A 21 0.48 29.54 30.83
C HIS A 21 0.06 30.79 30.03
N LEU A 22 -1.22 31.21 30.06
CA LEU A 22 -1.66 32.41 29.35
C LEU A 22 -1.78 33.64 30.26
N PRO A 23 -1.32 34.82 29.78
CA PRO A 23 -1.62 36.08 30.45
C PRO A 23 -3.13 36.32 30.47
N ARG A 24 -3.62 36.99 31.53
CA ARG A 24 -5.06 37.18 31.82
C ARG A 24 -5.86 37.77 30.66
N HIS A 25 -5.21 38.59 29.83
CA HIS A 25 -5.78 39.23 28.64
C HIS A 25 -6.06 38.23 27.48
N GLU A 26 -5.33 37.12 27.43
CA GLU A 26 -5.42 36.10 26.39
C GLU A 26 -6.09 34.81 26.86
N SER A 27 -6.73 34.85 28.04
CA SER A 27 -7.48 33.72 28.62
C SER A 27 -8.55 33.13 27.68
N HIS A 28 -9.05 33.91 26.71
CA HIS A 28 -9.99 33.45 25.68
C HIS A 28 -9.39 32.45 24.67
N LEU A 29 -8.06 32.33 24.61
CA LEU A 29 -7.34 31.35 23.76
C LEU A 29 -7.09 30.02 24.48
N ALA A 30 -7.37 29.94 25.79
CA ALA A 30 -7.22 28.71 26.57
C ALA A 30 -8.17 27.63 26.04
N GLY A 31 -7.64 26.43 25.78
CA GLY A 31 -8.39 25.32 25.20
C GLY A 31 -8.54 25.35 23.66
N GLN A 32 -8.05 26.39 22.99
CA GLN A 32 -7.97 26.38 21.52
C GLN A 32 -6.78 25.54 21.04
N ASN A 33 -6.88 25.02 19.82
CA ASN A 33 -5.81 24.27 19.20
C ASN A 33 -4.72 25.21 18.66
N ARG A 34 -3.45 24.84 18.84
CA ARG A 34 -2.28 25.49 18.25
C ARG A 34 -1.45 24.50 17.44
N PHE A 35 -0.73 25.02 16.45
CA PHE A 35 0.39 24.35 15.83
C PHE A 35 1.64 24.57 16.68
N GLN A 36 2.32 23.48 17.05
CA GLN A 36 3.54 23.49 17.83
C GLN A 36 4.60 22.65 17.11
N CYS A 37 5.80 23.21 17.01
CA CYS A 37 6.97 22.43 16.63
C CYS A 37 7.50 21.66 17.85
N ARG A 38 7.94 20.40 17.64
CA ARG A 38 8.56 19.59 18.71
C ARG A 38 10.05 19.87 18.91
N THR A 39 10.68 20.59 17.97
CA THR A 39 12.13 20.80 17.94
C THR A 39 12.52 22.22 18.31
N CYS A 40 11.66 23.20 18.07
CA CYS A 40 11.91 24.60 18.38
C CYS A 40 10.68 25.21 19.10
N PRO A 41 10.82 26.37 19.77
CA PRO A 41 9.73 26.99 20.54
C PRO A 41 8.65 27.65 19.66
N TYR A 42 8.65 27.40 18.35
CA TYR A 42 7.68 27.98 17.43
C TYR A 42 6.27 27.45 17.71
N GLN A 43 5.35 28.39 17.96
CA GLN A 43 3.94 28.13 18.24
C GLN A 43 3.07 29.11 17.47
N MET A 44 1.95 28.62 16.93
CA MET A 44 0.99 29.44 16.20
C MET A 44 -0.44 28.97 16.49
N PRO A 45 -1.38 29.85 16.90
CA PRO A 45 -2.76 29.47 17.15
C PRO A 45 -3.51 29.17 15.84
N ILE A 46 -4.41 28.17 15.88
CA ILE A 46 -5.22 27.78 14.72
C ILE A 46 -6.41 28.73 14.59
N LYS A 47 -6.33 29.68 13.65
CA LYS A 47 -7.38 30.69 13.42
C LYS A 47 -8.54 30.24 12.53
N GLY A 48 -8.43 29.09 11.86
CA GLY A 48 -9.40 28.64 10.87
C GLY A 48 -9.45 27.13 10.70
N ARG A 49 -10.36 26.64 9.85
CA ARG A 49 -10.50 25.21 9.55
C ARG A 49 -9.42 24.75 8.57
N TYR A 50 -8.55 23.86 9.02
CA TYR A 50 -7.57 23.17 8.16
C TYR A 50 -8.05 21.75 7.89
N TYR A 51 -8.28 21.42 6.62
CA TYR A 51 -8.60 20.05 6.21
C TYR A 51 -7.99 19.77 4.83
N GLU A 52 -7.58 18.53 4.63
CA GLU A 52 -7.18 18.03 3.32
C GLU A 52 -8.04 16.83 3.00
N ARG A 53 -8.76 16.91 1.88
CA ARG A 53 -9.52 15.78 1.34
C ARG A 53 -8.67 15.12 0.27
N LYS A 54 -8.20 13.90 0.54
CA LYS A 54 -7.57 13.06 -0.47
C LYS A 54 -8.57 12.01 -0.90
N ASN A 55 -9.08 12.13 -2.12
CA ASN A 55 -9.88 11.07 -2.72
C ASN A 55 -8.92 9.91 -3.07
N MET A 56 -9.05 8.80 -2.36
CA MET A 56 -8.29 7.60 -2.70
C MET A 56 -8.87 7.03 -3.98
N LYS A 57 -8.05 6.97 -5.03
CA LYS A 57 -8.35 6.11 -6.18
C LYS A 57 -7.98 4.68 -5.77
N THR A 58 -8.82 3.71 -6.13
CA THR A 58 -8.47 2.30 -6.02
C THR A 58 -7.17 2.08 -6.76
N LYS A 59 -6.19 1.44 -6.11
CA LYS A 59 -4.95 1.05 -6.77
C LYS A 59 -5.34 0.11 -7.91
N GLU A 60 -4.97 0.45 -9.14
CA GLU A 60 -5.08 -0.49 -10.25
C GLU A 60 -4.25 -1.73 -9.88
N VAL A 61 -4.87 -2.90 -9.93
CA VAL A 61 -4.19 -4.16 -9.61
C VAL A 61 -3.23 -4.41 -10.76
N GLU A 62 -2.01 -3.92 -10.61
CA GLU A 62 -0.91 -4.28 -11.49
C GLU A 62 -0.73 -5.80 -11.42
N ASP A 63 -0.62 -6.41 -12.59
CA ASP A 63 -0.56 -7.86 -12.71
C ASP A 63 0.85 -8.34 -12.31
N VAL A 64 1.04 -8.51 -11.00
CA VAL A 64 2.33 -8.83 -10.36
C VAL A 64 2.99 -10.10 -10.92
N LEU A 65 2.20 -10.95 -11.59
CA LEU A 65 2.65 -12.20 -12.17
C LEU A 65 2.74 -12.18 -13.71
N GLY A 66 2.70 -11.01 -14.35
CA GLY A 66 3.01 -10.81 -15.77
C GLY A 66 1.81 -10.68 -16.73
N GLY A 67 0.58 -10.68 -16.22
CA GLY A 67 -0.66 -10.55 -16.99
C GLY A 67 -0.77 -11.44 -18.22
N ALA A 68 -1.26 -10.90 -19.34
CA ALA A 68 -1.48 -11.67 -20.56
C ALA A 68 -0.17 -12.28 -21.14
N ASP A 69 0.98 -11.73 -20.77
CA ASP A 69 2.29 -12.08 -21.31
C ASP A 69 3.05 -13.10 -20.45
N SER A 70 2.52 -13.46 -19.28
CA SER A 70 3.14 -14.42 -18.34
C SER A 70 3.45 -15.78 -18.95
N TRP A 71 2.76 -16.14 -20.04
CA TRP A 71 2.82 -17.46 -20.67
C TRP A 71 3.58 -17.49 -22.00
N LYS A 72 4.07 -16.34 -22.50
CA LYS A 72 4.68 -16.25 -23.84
C LYS A 72 6.01 -17.01 -23.99
N ASN A 73 6.81 -17.09 -22.92
CA ASN A 73 8.15 -17.71 -22.94
C ASN A 73 8.27 -18.87 -21.95
N VAL A 74 7.17 -19.57 -21.70
CA VAL A 74 7.10 -20.61 -20.67
C VAL A 74 7.30 -21.98 -21.31
N ASP A 75 8.11 -22.82 -20.68
CA ASP A 75 8.39 -24.18 -21.14
C ASP A 75 7.15 -25.08 -21.08
N LYS A 76 7.14 -26.11 -21.91
CA LYS A 76 6.08 -27.13 -21.95
C LYS A 76 6.53 -28.38 -21.21
N THR A 77 5.59 -29.02 -20.51
CA THR A 77 5.78 -30.31 -19.87
C THR A 77 4.61 -31.24 -20.17
N GLN A 78 4.85 -32.55 -20.04
CA GLN A 78 3.81 -33.56 -20.19
C GLN A 78 3.10 -33.79 -18.86
N VAL A 79 1.90 -33.24 -18.73
CA VAL A 79 1.04 -33.43 -17.56
C VAL A 79 -0.42 -33.48 -18.02
N ASN A 80 -1.22 -34.34 -17.40
CA ASN A 80 -2.65 -34.41 -17.72
C ASN A 80 -3.35 -33.12 -17.29
N CYS A 81 -4.22 -32.60 -18.15
CA CYS A 81 -5.03 -31.45 -17.81
C CYS A 81 -5.93 -31.73 -16.58
N SER A 82 -6.05 -30.75 -15.68
CA SER A 82 -6.94 -30.86 -14.52
C SER A 82 -8.43 -30.87 -14.88
N ASN A 83 -8.78 -30.45 -16.10
CA ASN A 83 -10.15 -30.45 -16.58
C ASN A 83 -10.50 -31.83 -17.15
N THR A 84 -11.42 -32.53 -16.51
CA THR A 84 -11.90 -33.86 -16.93
C THR A 84 -12.49 -33.89 -18.34
N ALA A 85 -12.92 -32.75 -18.88
CA ALA A 85 -13.41 -32.65 -20.25
C ALA A 85 -12.30 -32.51 -21.31
N CYS A 86 -11.04 -32.31 -20.89
CA CYS A 86 -9.90 -32.11 -21.77
C CYS A 86 -8.87 -33.23 -21.56
N GLU A 87 -8.70 -34.11 -22.55
CA GLU A 87 -7.75 -35.23 -22.49
C GLU A 87 -6.32 -34.85 -22.90
N ASN A 88 -6.03 -33.55 -22.97
CA ASN A 88 -4.71 -33.08 -23.36
C ASN A 88 -3.66 -33.42 -22.30
N ARG A 89 -2.47 -33.83 -22.75
CA ARG A 89 -1.33 -34.22 -21.91
C ARG A 89 -0.18 -33.22 -21.94
N GLU A 90 -0.37 -32.05 -22.55
CA GLU A 90 0.64 -31.00 -22.61
C GLU A 90 0.16 -29.72 -21.91
N ALA A 91 1.01 -29.18 -21.04
CA ALA A 91 0.76 -27.90 -20.38
C ALA A 91 2.02 -27.03 -20.36
N TYR A 92 1.83 -25.71 -20.42
CA TYR A 92 2.88 -24.75 -20.06
C TYR A 92 3.08 -24.80 -18.55
N PHE A 93 4.31 -24.76 -18.05
CA PHE A 93 4.60 -24.76 -16.62
C PHE A 93 5.54 -23.63 -16.22
N ARG A 94 5.22 -22.92 -15.14
CA ARG A 94 6.13 -21.94 -14.53
C ARG A 94 6.27 -22.21 -13.04
N GLN A 95 7.48 -22.03 -12.51
CA GLN A 95 7.78 -22.19 -11.10
C GLN A 95 8.00 -20.82 -10.47
N VAL A 96 7.29 -20.53 -9.38
CA VAL A 96 7.42 -19.25 -8.67
C VAL A 96 7.62 -19.51 -7.19
N GLN A 97 8.65 -18.90 -6.60
CA GLN A 97 8.87 -18.94 -5.16
C GLN A 97 7.99 -17.89 -4.47
N ILE A 98 6.80 -18.32 -4.04
CA ILE A 98 5.84 -17.48 -3.30
C ILE A 98 5.93 -17.65 -1.78
N ARG A 99 6.77 -18.56 -1.29
CA ARG A 99 6.90 -18.94 0.13
C ARG A 99 8.32 -18.76 0.65
N SER A 100 8.53 -19.06 1.93
CA SER A 100 9.86 -19.07 2.56
C SER A 100 10.84 -19.92 1.75
N ALA A 101 12.14 -19.61 1.81
CA ALA A 101 13.18 -20.32 1.09
C ALA A 101 13.28 -21.82 1.46
N ASP A 102 12.76 -22.21 2.62
CA ASP A 102 12.78 -23.58 3.11
C ASP A 102 11.69 -24.48 2.50
N GLU A 103 10.72 -23.89 1.78
CA GLU A 103 9.64 -24.63 1.12
C GLU A 103 9.89 -24.78 -0.40
N PRO A 104 9.49 -25.90 -1.01
CA PRO A 104 9.65 -26.12 -2.44
C PRO A 104 8.85 -25.09 -3.26
N MET A 105 9.33 -24.83 -4.48
CA MET A 105 8.71 -23.87 -5.40
C MET A 105 7.29 -24.30 -5.79
N THR A 106 6.36 -23.35 -5.86
CA THR A 106 4.99 -23.63 -6.36
C THR A 106 5.00 -23.66 -7.90
N THR A 107 4.50 -24.75 -8.47
CA THR A 107 4.32 -24.93 -9.93
C THR A 107 2.93 -24.48 -10.36
N PHE A 108 2.87 -23.63 -11.38
CA PHE A 108 1.63 -23.25 -12.06
C PHE A 108 1.61 -23.86 -13.45
N TYR A 109 0.51 -24.51 -13.81
CA TYR A 109 0.29 -25.08 -15.12
C TYR A 109 -0.83 -24.37 -15.87
N LYS A 110 -0.71 -24.36 -17.19
CA LYS A 110 -1.75 -23.92 -18.11
C LYS A 110 -1.87 -24.87 -19.27
N CYS A 111 -3.06 -25.44 -19.48
CA CYS A 111 -3.30 -26.34 -20.61
C CYS A 111 -3.10 -25.59 -21.94
N THR A 112 -2.43 -26.24 -22.90
CA THR A 112 -2.19 -25.67 -24.23
C THR A 112 -3.47 -25.54 -25.07
N VAL A 113 -4.53 -26.29 -24.74
CA VAL A 113 -5.80 -26.35 -25.50
C VAL A 113 -6.93 -25.59 -24.79
N CYS A 114 -7.28 -25.98 -23.56
CA CYS A 114 -8.44 -25.41 -22.86
C CYS A 114 -8.11 -24.17 -22.02
N ALA A 115 -6.83 -23.75 -21.99
CA ALA A 115 -6.32 -22.62 -21.22
C ALA A 115 -6.67 -22.64 -19.71
N THR A 116 -7.13 -23.78 -19.18
CA THR A 116 -7.38 -23.95 -17.75
C THR A 116 -6.06 -23.86 -17.01
N GLU A 117 -6.02 -23.03 -15.97
CA GLU A 117 -4.86 -22.84 -15.11
C GLU A 117 -5.06 -23.57 -13.78
N TRP A 118 -4.07 -24.33 -13.34
CA TRP A 118 -4.08 -25.00 -12.04
C TRP A 118 -2.72 -24.92 -11.37
N ARG A 119 -2.70 -25.13 -10.06
CA ARG A 119 -1.49 -25.10 -9.23
C ARG A 119 -1.21 -26.49 -8.68
N GLU A 120 0.07 -26.83 -8.62
CA GLU A 120 0.57 -28.01 -7.91
C GLU A 120 1.62 -27.54 -6.92
N ASN A 121 1.69 -28.20 -5.77
CA ASN A 121 2.32 -27.66 -4.58
C ASN A 121 3.01 -28.74 -3.78
#